data_AF-A0A9N9FED5-F1
#
_entry.id   AF-A0A9N9FED5-F1
#
_cell.length_a   1.000
_cell.length_b   1.000
_cell.length_c   1.000
_cell.angle_alpha   90.00
_cell.angle_beta   90.00
_cell.angle_gamma   90.00
#
_symmetry.space_group_name_H-M   'P 1'
#
loop_
_entity.id
_entity.type
_entity.pdbx_description
1 polymer ?
#
loop_
_entity_poly.entity_id
_entity_poly.type
_entity_poly.pdbx_seq_one_letter_code
_entity_poly.pdbx_strand_id
1 'polypeptide(L)'
;MLSKKQLKPSITVCGFEAEIDGKKKVKGIVKEAKQAAKEYDEAIQQGHGAYLLEEELQDIFQCSIGNITAGQTIAIRITYVTELKHDTESENLVPDVVSYTYKTDYYLKLAITCGMTSVIQSIESPFHHISVELNIDSNPNVSKVTLAEQITYLEKDFILVVKSLGLDQPR
;
A
#
# COMPACT_ATOMS: atom_id res chain seq x y z
N MET A 1 7.44 34.88 -23.22
CA MET A 1 6.66 34.40 -22.07
C MET A 1 7.41 33.26 -21.43
N LEU A 2 7.83 33.40 -20.17
CA LEU A 2 8.37 32.29 -19.37
C LEU A 2 7.20 31.69 -18.61
N SER A 3 6.70 30.54 -19.08
CA SER A 3 5.76 29.73 -18.31
C SER A 3 6.54 28.87 -17.33
N LYS A 4 6.52 29.24 -16.04
CA LYS A 4 6.94 28.32 -14.97
C LYS A 4 5.85 27.26 -14.83
N LYS A 5 6.15 26.02 -15.24
CA LYS A 5 5.39 24.85 -14.81
C LYS A 5 5.85 24.55 -13.40
N GLN A 6 4.98 24.73 -12.40
CA GLN A 6 5.26 24.26 -11.06
C GLN A 6 5.36 22.73 -11.14
N LEU A 7 6.57 22.19 -10.94
CA LEU A 7 6.79 20.76 -10.85
C LEU A 7 6.07 20.30 -9.59
N LYS A 8 5.01 19.50 -9.76
CA LYS A 8 4.43 18.74 -8.65
C LYS A 8 5.54 17.81 -8.13
N PRO A 9 5.69 17.63 -6.81
CA PRO A 9 6.67 16.71 -6.27
C PRO A 9 6.33 15.32 -6.79
N SER A 10 7.28 14.65 -7.43
CA SER A 10 7.11 13.27 -7.86
C SER A 10 7.51 12.32 -6.73
N ILE A 11 6.73 11.27 -6.53
CA ILE A 11 7.08 10.13 -5.69
C ILE A 11 7.53 9.01 -6.63
N THR A 12 8.69 8.42 -6.35
CA THR A 12 9.17 7.25 -7.07
C THR A 12 9.37 6.11 -6.08
N VAL A 13 8.61 5.03 -6.24
CA VAL A 13 8.85 3.79 -5.50
C VAL A 13 10.11 3.12 -6.05
N CYS A 14 11.08 2.87 -5.17
CA CYS A 14 12.35 2.23 -5.50
C CYS A 14 12.54 0.86 -4.82
N GLY A 15 11.60 0.45 -3.96
CA GLY A 15 11.63 -0.87 -3.35
C GLY A 15 10.25 -1.35 -2.91
N PHE A 16 9.99 -2.65 -3.12
CA PHE A 16 8.81 -3.35 -2.62
C PHE A 16 9.25 -4.73 -2.11
N GLU A 17 8.96 -5.04 -0.85
CA GLU A 17 9.28 -6.32 -0.24
C GLU A 17 8.10 -6.82 0.59
N ALA A 18 7.88 -8.13 0.58
CA ALA A 18 6.95 -8.82 1.48
C ALA A 18 7.73 -9.79 2.36
N GLU A 19 7.51 -9.73 3.67
CA GLU A 19 8.06 -10.66 4.64
C GLU A 19 6.94 -11.52 5.22
N ILE A 20 7.08 -12.83 5.06
CA ILE A 20 6.08 -13.84 5.42
C ILE A 20 6.53 -14.54 6.70
N ASP A 21 5.69 -14.49 7.73
CA ASP A 21 5.88 -15.12 9.04
C ASP A 21 7.24 -14.81 9.71
N GLY A 22 7.81 -13.64 9.40
CA GLY A 22 9.12 -13.20 9.91
C GLY A 22 10.31 -14.05 9.42
N LYS A 23 10.12 -14.87 8.37
CA LYS A 23 11.10 -15.87 7.92
C LYS A 23 11.42 -15.77 6.45
N LYS A 24 10.41 -15.68 5.60
CA LYS A 24 10.58 -15.70 4.14
C LYS A 24 10.42 -14.29 3.59
N LYS A 25 11.45 -13.80 2.90
CA LYS A 25 11.41 -12.50 2.22
C LYS A 25 11.21 -12.69 0.73
N VAL A 26 10.27 -11.94 0.17
CA VAL A 26 9.98 -11.85 -1.25
C VAL A 26 10.29 -10.43 -1.69
N LYS A 27 11.19 -10.28 -2.67
CA LYS A 27 11.51 -8.97 -3.26
C LYS A 27 10.67 -8.79 -4.52
N GLY A 28 10.03 -7.63 -4.63
CA GLY A 28 9.35 -7.20 -5.84
C GLY A 28 10.33 -7.04 -6.99
N ILE A 29 9.92 -7.48 -8.18
CA ILE A 29 10.66 -7.28 -9.42
C ILE A 29 9.84 -6.34 -10.29
N VAL A 30 10.45 -5.24 -10.72
CA VAL A 30 9.79 -4.27 -11.60
C VAL A 30 9.52 -4.92 -12.97
N LYS A 31 8.28 -4.83 -13.41
CA LYS A 31 7.79 -5.34 -14.70
C LYS A 31 6.82 -4.33 -15.31
N GLU A 32 6.52 -4.50 -16.59
CA GLU A 32 5.42 -3.75 -17.20
C GLU A 32 4.09 -4.06 -16.48
N ALA A 33 3.25 -3.04 -16.29
CA ALA A 33 2.03 -3.12 -15.49
C ALA A 33 1.12 -4.30 -15.89
N LYS A 34 0.85 -4.48 -17.19
CA LYS A 34 0.03 -5.60 -17.69
C LYS A 34 0.63 -6.96 -17.39
N GLN A 35 1.95 -7.09 -17.47
CA GLN A 35 2.65 -8.33 -17.19
C GLN A 35 2.63 -8.64 -15.68
N ALA A 36 2.86 -7.63 -14.84
CA ALA A 36 2.79 -7.76 -13.39
C ALA A 36 1.38 -8.18 -12.92
N ALA A 37 0.33 -7.53 -13.44
CA ALA A 37 -1.06 -7.86 -13.13
C ALA A 37 -1.42 -9.29 -13.56
N LYS A 38 -1.02 -9.69 -14.76
CA LYS A 38 -1.26 -11.06 -15.26
C LYS A 38 -0.60 -12.13 -14.38
N GLU A 39 0.67 -11.94 -14.03
CA GLU A 39 1.39 -12.90 -13.17
C GLU A 39 0.80 -12.96 -11.76
N TYR A 40 0.33 -11.83 -11.24
CA TYR A 40 -0.41 -11.78 -9.98
C TYR A 40 -1.67 -12.64 -10.07
N ASP A 41 -2.52 -12.41 -11.07
CA ASP A 41 -3.78 -13.17 -11.24
C ASP A 41 -3.53 -14.67 -11.43
N GLU A 42 -2.50 -15.05 -12.20
CA GLU A 42 -2.10 -16.45 -12.38
C GLU A 42 -1.66 -17.09 -11.06
N ALA A 43 -0.89 -16.38 -10.24
CA ALA A 43 -0.48 -16.86 -8.92
C ALA A 43 -1.68 -17.03 -7.98
N ILE A 44 -2.63 -16.10 -8.00
CA ILE A 44 -3.90 -16.22 -7.24
C ILE A 44 -4.68 -17.46 -7.67
N GLN A 45 -4.85 -17.67 -8.98
CA GLN A 45 -5.59 -18.81 -9.52
C GLN A 45 -4.93 -20.15 -9.17
N GLN A 46 -3.61 -20.19 -9.05
CA GLN A 46 -2.86 -21.37 -8.63
C GLN A 46 -2.87 -21.59 -7.09
N GLY A 47 -3.51 -20.70 -6.33
CA GLY A 47 -3.51 -20.77 -4.87
C GLY A 47 -2.12 -20.50 -4.29
N HIS A 48 -1.32 -19.65 -4.93
CA HIS A 48 -0.07 -19.14 -4.40
C HIS A 48 -0.25 -17.77 -3.77
N GLY A 49 0.51 -17.49 -2.71
CA GLY A 49 0.59 -16.13 -2.16
C GLY A 49 1.14 -15.17 -3.21
N ALA A 50 0.45 -14.06 -3.45
CA ALA A 50 0.80 -13.09 -4.48
C ALA A 50 0.82 -11.68 -3.90
N TYR A 51 1.77 -10.86 -4.37
CA TYR A 51 2.03 -9.51 -3.87
C TYR A 51 2.33 -8.61 -5.06
N LEU A 52 1.50 -7.59 -5.27
CA LEU A 52 1.60 -6.66 -6.39
C LEU A 52 1.58 -5.24 -5.85
N LEU A 53 2.50 -4.41 -6.33
CA LEU A 53 2.47 -2.96 -6.13
C LEU A 53 2.46 -2.31 -7.50
N GLU A 54 1.46 -1.48 -7.75
CA GLU A 54 1.26 -0.80 -9.04
C GLU A 54 0.92 0.67 -8.84
N GLU A 55 1.26 1.52 -9.81
CA GLU A 55 0.85 2.92 -9.83
C GLU A 55 -0.51 3.04 -10.53
N GLU A 56 -1.57 3.32 -9.77
CA GLU A 56 -2.95 3.46 -10.27
C GLU A 56 -3.12 4.81 -10.99
N LEU A 57 -2.57 5.87 -10.41
CA LEU A 57 -2.52 7.24 -10.95
C LEU A 57 -1.18 7.86 -10.54
N GLN A 58 -0.83 9.00 -11.15
CA GLN A 58 0.39 9.73 -10.79
C GLN A 58 0.50 9.91 -9.26
N ASP A 59 1.58 9.40 -8.69
CA ASP A 59 1.89 9.42 -7.25
C ASP A 59 0.90 8.63 -6.35
N ILE A 60 0.00 7.83 -6.93
CA ILE A 60 -0.96 6.97 -6.24
C ILE A 60 -0.63 5.51 -6.52
N PHE A 61 -0.16 4.80 -5.50
CA PHE A 61 0.21 3.39 -5.59
C PHE A 61 -0.84 2.50 -4.92
N GLN A 62 -1.14 1.36 -5.53
CA GLN A 62 -2.03 0.32 -5.02
C GLN A 62 -1.22 -0.94 -4.71
N CYS A 63 -1.40 -1.50 -3.50
CA CYS A 63 -0.73 -2.72 -3.06
C CYS A 63 -1.75 -3.86 -2.88
N SER A 64 -1.73 -4.84 -3.78
CA SER A 64 -2.61 -6.01 -3.73
C SER A 64 -1.87 -7.21 -3.12
N ILE A 65 -2.48 -7.86 -2.12
CA ILE A 65 -1.92 -9.03 -1.44
C ILE A 65 -2.99 -10.11 -1.46
N GLY A 66 -2.72 -11.24 -2.10
CA GLY A 66 -3.73 -12.29 -2.21
C GLY A 66 -3.26 -13.67 -1.75
N ASN A 67 -4.27 -14.51 -1.51
CA ASN A 67 -4.15 -15.87 -0.99
C ASN A 67 -3.32 -15.96 0.30
N ILE A 68 -3.67 -15.10 1.27
CA ILE A 68 -3.10 -15.13 2.61
C ILE A 68 -3.73 -16.29 3.38
N THR A 69 -2.90 -17.15 3.95
CA THR A 69 -3.37 -18.32 4.69
C THR A 69 -3.74 -17.99 6.14
N ALA A 70 -4.54 -18.85 6.76
CA ALA A 70 -4.91 -18.78 8.17
C ALA A 70 -3.69 -18.61 9.09
N GLY A 71 -3.68 -17.56 9.92
CA GLY A 71 -2.58 -17.29 10.86
C GLY A 71 -1.28 -16.79 10.22
N GLN A 72 -1.24 -16.61 8.89
CA GLN A 72 -0.08 -16.08 8.19
C GLN A 72 0.05 -14.58 8.42
N THR A 73 1.27 -14.15 8.74
CA THR A 73 1.60 -12.73 8.89
C THR A 73 2.39 -12.25 7.68
N ILE A 74 1.95 -11.14 7.08
CA ILE A 74 2.64 -10.48 5.97
C ILE A 74 3.02 -9.07 6.40
N ALA A 75 4.32 -8.76 6.38
CA ALA A 75 4.82 -7.40 6.52
C ALA A 75 5.24 -6.86 5.15
N ILE A 76 4.62 -5.77 4.71
CA ILE A 76 4.96 -5.10 3.45
C ILE A 76 5.88 -3.92 3.73
N ARG A 77 6.97 -3.83 2.98
CA ARG A 77 7.90 -2.70 3.00
C ARG A 77 7.91 -2.04 1.63
N ILE A 78 7.49 -0.78 1.59
CA ILE A 78 7.59 0.08 0.40
C ILE A 78 8.68 1.12 0.68
N THR A 79 9.66 1.20 -0.21
CA THR A 79 10.71 2.22 -0.17
C THR A 79 10.45 3.18 -1.33
N TYR A 80 10.38 4.47 -1.04
CA TYR A 80 10.16 5.50 -2.04
C TYR A 80 11.08 6.69 -1.80
N VAL A 81 11.30 7.46 -2.87
CA VAL A 81 11.99 8.75 -2.84
C VAL A 81 11.03 9.83 -3.31
N THR A 82 11.17 11.04 -2.76
CA THR A 82 10.40 12.21 -3.18
C THR A 82 11.30 13.43 -3.23
N GLU A 83 11.02 14.35 -4.15
CA GLU A 83 11.72 15.62 -4.22
C GLU A 83 11.29 16.56 -3.08
N LEU A 84 12.26 17.07 -2.31
CA LEU A 84 12.02 18.10 -1.30
C LEU A 84 11.82 19.44 -2.00
N LYS A 85 10.68 20.11 -1.74
CA LYS A 85 10.44 21.47 -2.24
C LYS A 85 11.32 22.48 -1.49
N HIS A 86 11.97 23.36 -2.24
CA HIS A 86 12.67 24.52 -1.71
C HIS A 86 11.76 25.75 -1.85
N ASP A 87 11.44 26.41 -0.74
CA ASP A 87 10.66 27.65 -0.74
C ASP A 87 11.62 28.84 -0.91
N THR A 88 11.77 29.36 -2.13
CA THR A 88 12.41 30.66 -2.35
C THR A 88 11.34 31.74 -2.40
N GLU A 89 10.72 32.05 -1.25
CA GLU A 89 9.95 33.29 -1.06
C GLU A 89 10.59 34.14 0.06
N SER A 90 11.83 34.55 -0.18
CA SER A 90 12.38 35.71 0.52
C SER A 90 13.35 36.43 -0.41
N GLU A 91 12.83 37.46 -1.08
CA GLU A 91 13.60 38.46 -1.83
C GLU A 91 14.41 39.40 -0.90
N ASN A 92 14.79 38.92 0.28
CA ASN A 92 15.70 39.57 1.20
C ASN A 92 16.85 38.61 1.50
N LEU A 93 18.02 38.95 0.97
CA LEU A 93 19.28 38.25 1.18
C LEU A 93 19.63 38.22 2.68
N VAL A 94 19.28 37.12 3.35
CA VAL A 94 19.99 36.66 4.55
C VAL A 94 20.45 35.24 4.26
N PRO A 95 21.73 35.03 3.91
CA PRO A 95 22.24 33.71 3.58
C PRO A 95 22.54 32.98 4.89
N ASP A 96 21.55 32.30 5.48
CA ASP A 96 21.87 31.14 6.35
C ASP A 96 20.68 30.28 6.81
N VAL A 97 19.44 30.57 6.44
CA VAL A 97 18.30 29.76 6.89
C VAL A 97 17.53 29.23 5.70
N VAL A 98 17.92 28.03 5.26
CA VAL A 98 17.06 27.19 4.40
C VAL A 98 15.90 26.74 5.27
N SER A 99 14.73 27.38 5.13
CA SER A 99 13.49 26.91 5.77
C SER A 99 12.79 25.91 4.86
N TYR A 100 12.68 24.66 5.29
CA TYR A 100 11.84 23.67 4.64
C TYR A 100 10.41 23.82 5.15
N THR A 101 9.47 24.17 4.27
CA THR A 101 8.04 24.12 4.59
C THR A 101 7.51 22.71 4.34
N TYR A 102 7.12 21.98 5.40
CA TYR A 102 6.47 20.66 5.33
C TYR A 102 5.01 20.77 4.85
N LYS A 103 4.75 21.57 3.81
CA LYS A 103 3.42 21.65 3.21
C LYS A 103 3.25 20.43 2.30
N THR A 104 2.74 19.35 2.89
CA THR A 104 2.53 18.08 2.21
C THR A 104 1.26 18.16 1.36
N ASP A 105 1.40 18.24 0.04
CA ASP A 105 0.28 18.21 -0.92
C ASP A 105 -0.09 16.77 -1.35
N TYR A 106 0.35 15.76 -0.59
CA TYR A 106 0.19 14.34 -0.91
C TYR A 106 -0.39 13.60 0.30
N TYR A 107 -1.10 12.50 0.05
CA TYR A 107 -1.60 11.59 1.07
C TYR A 107 -1.34 10.15 0.63
N LEU A 108 -1.10 9.28 1.61
CA LEU A 108 -0.97 7.86 1.44
C LEU A 108 -2.35 7.25 1.20
N LYS A 109 -2.57 6.73 0.00
CA LYS A 109 -3.70 5.84 -0.29
C LYS A 109 -3.22 4.41 -0.11
N LEU A 110 -3.77 3.70 0.86
CA LEU A 110 -3.56 2.26 1.03
C LEU A 110 -4.89 1.56 0.75
N ALA A 111 -4.88 0.63 -0.18
CA ALA A 111 -6.00 -0.26 -0.48
C ALA A 111 -5.48 -1.69 -0.52
N ILE A 112 -6.06 -2.57 0.30
CA ILE A 112 -5.67 -3.97 0.46
C ILE A 112 -6.90 -4.82 0.15
N THR A 113 -6.79 -5.72 -0.82
CA THR A 113 -7.84 -6.71 -1.10
C THR A 113 -7.47 -8.03 -0.45
N CYS A 114 -8.18 -8.42 0.61
CA CYS A 114 -8.01 -9.69 1.29
C CYS A 114 -8.87 -10.76 0.61
N GLY A 115 -8.24 -11.77 0.01
CA GLY A 115 -8.90 -12.97 -0.48
C GLY A 115 -8.56 -14.19 0.39
N MET A 116 -9.58 -14.89 0.90
CA MET A 116 -9.44 -16.07 1.76
C MET A 116 -10.12 -17.31 1.16
N THR A 117 -9.89 -18.47 1.74
CA THR A 117 -10.59 -19.72 1.38
C THR A 117 -11.94 -19.89 2.08
N SER A 118 -12.22 -19.06 3.09
CA SER A 118 -13.48 -19.06 3.84
C SER A 118 -14.05 -17.65 4.02
N VAL A 119 -15.31 -17.58 4.42
CA VAL A 119 -16.06 -16.33 4.53
C VAL A 119 -15.40 -15.39 5.52
N ILE A 120 -15.09 -14.18 5.11
CA ILE A 120 -14.52 -13.14 5.96
C ILE A 120 -15.64 -12.57 6.85
N GLN A 121 -15.46 -12.64 8.17
CA GLN A 121 -16.42 -12.14 9.16
C GLN A 121 -16.10 -10.71 9.58
N SER A 122 -14.84 -10.40 9.84
CA SER A 122 -14.41 -9.04 10.15
C SER A 122 -12.95 -8.82 9.79
N ILE A 123 -12.61 -7.56 9.54
CA ILE A 123 -11.23 -7.11 9.42
C ILE A 123 -11.06 -5.89 10.32
N GLU A 124 -10.03 -5.89 11.15
CA GLU A 124 -9.75 -4.83 12.11
C GLU A 124 -8.27 -4.47 12.05
N SER A 125 -7.91 -3.22 12.31
CA SER A 125 -6.51 -2.82 12.51
C SER A 125 -6.32 -2.31 13.95
N PRO A 126 -5.32 -2.81 14.69
CA PRO A 126 -5.05 -2.36 16.05
C PRO A 126 -4.39 -0.97 16.11
N PHE A 127 -3.79 -0.52 15.00
CA PHE A 127 -2.93 0.66 14.99
C PHE A 127 -3.37 1.75 14.01
N HIS A 128 -4.30 1.46 13.10
CA HIS A 128 -4.74 2.42 12.08
C HIS A 128 -6.25 2.42 11.95
N HIS A 129 -6.82 3.59 11.66
CA HIS A 129 -8.24 3.69 11.36
C HIS A 129 -8.48 3.24 9.92
N ILE A 130 -9.30 2.21 9.73
CA ILE A 130 -9.54 1.58 8.43
C ILE A 130 -11.03 1.61 8.06
N SER A 131 -11.30 1.65 6.76
CA SER A 131 -12.61 1.36 6.18
C SER A 131 -12.57 -0.02 5.54
N VAL A 132 -13.60 -0.83 5.78
CA VAL A 132 -13.68 -2.21 5.30
C VAL A 132 -14.94 -2.38 4.46
N GLU A 133 -14.76 -2.85 3.24
CA GLU A 133 -15.81 -3.24 2.32
C GLU A 133 -15.79 -4.77 2.17
N LEU A 134 -16.77 -5.43 2.77
CA LEU A 134 -16.92 -6.90 2.74
C LEU A 134 -17.67 -7.33 1.48
N ASN A 135 -17.49 -8.60 1.08
CA ASN A 135 -18.23 -9.25 0.00
C ASN A 135 -18.07 -8.57 -1.37
N ILE A 136 -16.83 -8.19 -1.70
CA ILE A 136 -16.49 -7.57 -2.99
C ILE A 136 -16.94 -8.48 -4.13
N ASP A 137 -17.59 -7.91 -5.15
CA ASP A 137 -18.14 -8.63 -6.30
C ASP A 137 -19.06 -9.81 -5.93
N SER A 138 -19.79 -9.68 -4.81
CA SER A 138 -20.64 -10.75 -4.25
C SER A 138 -19.87 -12.00 -3.79
N ASN A 139 -18.55 -11.92 -3.63
CA ASN A 139 -17.73 -13.00 -3.12
C ASN A 139 -17.46 -12.81 -1.62
N PRO A 140 -18.07 -13.63 -0.73
CA PRO A 140 -17.94 -13.45 0.72
C PRO A 140 -16.56 -13.80 1.28
N ASN A 141 -15.67 -14.31 0.44
CA ASN A 141 -14.29 -14.62 0.79
C ASN A 141 -13.34 -13.49 0.40
N VAL A 142 -13.85 -12.42 -0.21
CA VAL A 142 -13.05 -11.27 -0.67
C VAL A 142 -13.54 -10.00 0.01
N SER A 143 -12.60 -9.21 0.52
CA SER A 143 -12.89 -7.94 1.18
C SER A 143 -11.83 -6.92 0.83
N LYS A 144 -12.20 -5.64 0.76
CA LYS A 144 -11.29 -4.54 0.53
C LYS A 144 -11.16 -3.69 1.79
N VAL A 145 -9.94 -3.32 2.11
CA VAL A 145 -9.59 -2.50 3.25
C VAL A 145 -8.88 -1.26 2.75
N THR A 146 -9.31 -0.09 3.18
CA THR A 146 -8.61 1.17 2.92
C THR A 146 -8.33 1.92 4.21
N LEU A 147 -7.42 2.89 4.17
CA LEU A 147 -7.32 3.87 5.25
C LEU A 147 -8.63 4.67 5.32
N ALA A 148 -9.14 4.88 6.54
CA ALA A 148 -10.35 5.68 6.78
C ALA A 148 -10.05 7.20 6.67
N GLU A 149 -8.80 7.58 6.86
CA GLU A 149 -8.34 8.95 6.94
C GLU A 149 -7.24 9.21 5.93
N GLN A 150 -7.17 10.43 5.41
CA GLN A 150 -6.03 10.88 4.61
C GLN A 150 -4.85 11.16 5.54
N ILE A 151 -3.91 10.22 5.59
CA ILE A 151 -2.64 10.38 6.30
C ILE A 151 -1.51 10.55 5.29
N THR A 152 -0.39 11.14 5.68
CA THR A 152 0.74 11.38 4.77
C THR A 152 1.85 10.33 4.91
N TYR A 153 1.84 9.57 6.02
CA TYR A 153 2.74 8.46 6.31
C TYR A 153 2.14 7.56 7.40
N LEU A 154 2.71 6.36 7.57
CA LEU A 154 2.38 5.45 8.68
C LEU A 154 3.43 5.61 9.79
N GLU A 155 2.99 5.93 11.01
CA GLU A 155 3.88 6.04 12.18
C GLU A 155 4.29 4.66 12.73
N LYS A 156 3.50 3.63 12.44
CA LYS A 156 3.66 2.26 12.94
C LYS A 156 3.36 1.25 11.83
N ASP A 157 3.65 -0.01 12.07
CA ASP A 157 3.30 -1.09 11.15
C ASP A 157 1.79 -1.14 10.89
N PHE A 158 1.41 -1.27 9.63
CA PHE A 158 0.01 -1.45 9.23
C PHE A 158 -0.39 -2.91 9.36
N ILE A 159 -1.02 -3.25 10.49
CA ILE A 159 -1.44 -4.62 10.81
C ILE A 159 -2.94 -4.76 10.55
N LEU A 160 -3.33 -5.86 9.91
CA LEU A 160 -4.71 -6.29 9.77
C LEU A 160 -4.94 -7.62 10.50
N VAL A 161 -6.00 -7.67 11.29
CA VAL A 161 -6.52 -8.87 11.94
C VAL A 161 -7.78 -9.27 11.19
N VAL A 162 -7.70 -10.37 10.45
CA VAL A 162 -8.82 -10.90 9.67
C VAL A 162 -9.41 -12.10 10.39
N LYS A 163 -10.72 -12.04 10.69
CA LYS A 163 -11.50 -13.16 11.22
C LYS A 163 -12.29 -13.77 10.07
N SER A 164 -12.23 -15.09 9.91
CA SER A 164 -13.03 -15.81 8.92
C SER A 164 -13.75 -17.00 9.54
N LEU A 165 -14.85 -17.40 8.92
CA LEU A 165 -15.68 -18.52 9.37
C LEU A 165 -14.89 -19.84 9.24
N GLY A 166 -14.91 -20.66 10.30
CA GLY A 166 -14.37 -22.02 10.26
C GLY A 166 -12.85 -22.16 10.37
N LEU A 167 -12.14 -21.09 10.75
CA LEU A 167 -10.69 -21.14 11.03
C LEU A 167 -10.32 -22.12 12.16
N ASP A 168 -11.22 -22.31 13.13
CA ASP A 168 -10.97 -23.07 14.36
C ASP A 168 -11.42 -24.53 14.28
N GLN A 169 -11.91 -24.99 13.12
CA GLN A 169 -12.32 -26.38 12.97
C GLN A 169 -11.09 -27.24 12.64
N PRO A 170 -10.87 -28.38 13.33
CA PRO A 170 -9.81 -29.30 12.95
C PRO A 170 -10.03 -29.75 11.50
N ARG A 171 -8.96 -29.70 10.70
CA ARG A 171 -8.93 -30.19 9.32
C ARG A 171 -9.19 -31.69 9.24
#